data_AF-A0A660QBG2-F1
#
_entry.id   AF-A0A660QBG2-F1
#
_cell.length_a   1.000
_cell.length_b   1.000
_cell.length_c   1.000
_cell.angle_alpha   90.00
_cell.angle_beta   90.00
_cell.angle_gamma   90.00
#
_symmetry.space_group_name_H-M   'P 1'
#
loop_
_entity.id
_entity.type
_entity.pdbx_description
1 polymer ?
#
loop_
_entity_poly.entity_id
_entity_poly.type
_entity_poly.pdbx_seq_one_letter_code
_entity_poly.pdbx_strand_id
1 'polypeptide(L)' 'EIDAMTKWVVANLGPDVPWHFSAYRPTPQWNEAPPTPLESLLQAESIAKANGIRHIHLGNVHLAT' A
#
# COMPACT_ATOMS: atom_id res chain seq x y z
N GLU A 1 6.42 3.69 8.82
CA GLU A 1 7.03 2.58 8.04
C GLU A 1 7.03 2.85 6.54
N ILE A 2 5.88 3.11 5.90
CA ILE A 2 5.78 3.33 4.43
C ILE A 2 6.74 4.41 3.91
N ASP A 3 6.85 5.55 4.60
CA ASP A 3 7.74 6.64 4.21
C ASP A 3 9.22 6.19 4.12
N ALA A 4 9.73 5.56 5.18
CA ALA A 4 11.11 5.08 5.21
C ALA A 4 11.37 3.99 4.16
N MET A 5 10.44 3.05 4.00
CA MET A 5 10.58 1.93 3.06
C MET A 5 10.58 2.40 1.60
N THR A 6 9.69 3.33 1.25
CA THR A 6 9.60 3.87 -0.11
C THR A 6 10.81 4.74 -0.46
N LYS A 7 11.32 5.56 0.46
CA LYS A 7 12.59 6.29 0.30
C LYS A 7 13.76 5.35 0.04
N TRP A 8 13.85 4.28 0.84
CA TRP A 8 14.92 3.30 0.67
C TRP A 8 14.85 2.62 -0.70
N VAL A 9 13.67 2.19 -1.14
CA VAL A 9 13.53 1.51 -2.44
C VAL A 9 13.88 2.45 -3.59
N VAL A 10 13.40 3.70 -3.59
CA VAL A 10 13.76 4.65 -4.65
C VAL A 10 15.27 4.88 -4.70
N ALA A 11 15.92 5.02 -3.54
CA ALA A 11 17.35 5.26 -3.46
C ALA A 11 18.20 4.06 -3.89
N ASN A 12 17.75 2.82 -3.64
CA ASN A 12 18.58 1.62 -3.81
C ASN A 12 18.20 0.75 -5.01
N LEU A 13 16.93 0.73 -5.41
CA LEU A 13 16.40 -0.10 -6.49
C LEU A 13 15.88 0.74 -7.66
N GLY A 14 15.66 2.04 -7.44
CA GLY A 14 15.14 2.96 -8.44
C GLY A 14 13.61 3.14 -8.39
N PRO A 15 13.09 4.17 -9.07
CA PRO A 15 11.68 4.58 -8.99
C PRO A 15 10.72 3.69 -9.80
N ASP A 16 11.24 2.85 -10.69
CA ASP A 16 10.48 2.04 -11.63
C ASP A 16 10.13 0.64 -11.08
N VAL A 17 10.59 0.30 -9.86
CA VAL A 17 10.15 -0.93 -9.18
C VAL A 17 8.65 -0.80 -8.85
N PRO A 18 7.80 -1.73 -9.31
CA PRO A 18 6.36 -1.64 -9.07
C PRO A 18 6.00 -2.02 -7.64
N TRP A 19 5.01 -1.32 -7.09
CA TRP A 19 4.50 -1.54 -5.75
C TRP A 19 3.03 -1.93 -5.77
N HIS A 20 2.67 -2.85 -4.88
CA HIS A 20 1.30 -3.27 -4.68
C HIS A 20 0.95 -3.18 -3.19
N PHE A 21 0.04 -2.26 -2.85
CA PHE A 21 -0.57 -2.21 -1.52
C PHE A 21 -1.85 -3.02 -1.55
N SER A 22 -1.92 -4.07 -0.74
CA SER A 22 -3.07 -4.96 -0.67
C SER A 22 -3.80 -4.77 0.65
N ALA A 23 -5.10 -4.49 0.59
CA ALA A 23 -5.93 -4.40 1.78
C ALA A 23 -6.06 -5.77 2.46
N TYR A 24 -5.92 -5.79 3.78
CA TYR A 24 -6.18 -6.99 4.57
C TYR A 24 -7.67 -7.32 4.56
N ARG A 25 -7.97 -8.61 4.36
CA ARG A 25 -9.32 -9.19 4.35
C ARG A 25 -9.36 -10.30 5.39
N PRO A 26 -10.03 -10.09 6.54
CA PRO A 26 -10.06 -11.09 7.59
C PRO A 26 -10.77 -12.36 7.13
N THR A 27 -10.27 -13.49 7.59
CA THR A 27 -10.86 -14.83 7.37
C THR A 27 -11.27 -15.42 8.72
N PRO A 28 -12.08 -16.49 8.77
CA PRO A 28 -12.47 -17.10 10.05
C PRO A 28 -11.28 -17.53 10.91
N GLN A 29 -10.17 -17.95 10.29
CA GLN A 29 -8.95 -18.37 10.97
C GLN A 29 -8.06 -17.19 11.41
N TRP A 30 -8.21 -16.01 10.79
CA TRP A 30 -7.44 -14.81 11.10
C TRP A 30 -8.37 -13.60 11.05
N ASN A 31 -8.93 -13.24 12.20
CA ASN A 31 -9.95 -12.18 12.37
C ASN A 31 -9.64 -11.20 13.52
N GLU A 32 -8.39 -11.17 14.00
CA GLU A 32 -7.98 -10.34 15.13
C GLU A 32 -7.98 -8.84 14.81
N ALA A 33 -8.01 -8.47 13.53
CA ALA A 33 -8.05 -7.09 13.04
C ALA A 33 -9.21 -6.86 12.06
N PRO A 34 -9.75 -5.63 11.99
CA PRO A 34 -10.72 -5.27 10.96
C PRO A 34 -10.08 -5.26 9.56
N PRO A 35 -10.88 -5.33 8.48
CA PRO A 35 -10.37 -5.14 7.13
C PRO A 35 -9.68 -3.78 6.99
N THR A 36 -8.65 -3.69 6.15
CA THR A 36 -7.95 -2.41 5.93
C THR A 36 -8.87 -1.41 5.23
N PRO A 37 -9.11 -0.22 5.79
CA PRO A 37 -9.91 0.82 5.14
C PRO A 37 -9.25 1.32 3.85
N LEU A 38 -10.06 1.74 2.88
CA LEU A 38 -9.56 2.28 1.61
C LEU A 38 -8.67 3.51 1.84
N GLU A 39 -9.03 4.34 2.83
CA GLU A 39 -8.31 5.56 3.20
C GLU A 39 -6.84 5.25 3.58
N SER A 40 -6.60 4.12 4.24
CA SER A 40 -5.23 3.70 4.60
C SER A 40 -4.39 3.40 3.37
N LEU A 41 -4.98 2.79 2.33
CA LEU A 41 -4.30 2.52 1.08
C LEU A 41 -4.04 3.80 0.28
N LEU A 42 -5.00 4.72 0.25
CA LEU A 42 -4.85 6.03 -0.38
C LEU A 42 -3.73 6.85 0.28
N GLN A 43 -3.64 6.78 1.62
CA GLN A 43 -2.55 7.42 2.35
C GLN A 43 -1.19 6.78 2.01
N ALA A 44 -1.11 5.45 1.95
CA ALA A 44 0.12 4.75 1.55
C ALA A 44 0.53 5.11 0.11
N GLU A 45 -0.43 5.18 -0.82
CA GLU A 45 -0.19 5.60 -2.19
C GLU A 45 0.36 7.04 -2.25
N SER A 46 -0.26 7.97 -1.52
CA SER A 46 0.18 9.37 -1.48
C SER A 46 1.64 9.50 -1.01
N ILE A 47 2.01 8.79 0.06
CA ILE A 47 3.37 8.78 0.58
C ILE A 47 4.35 8.19 -0.44
N ALA A 48 4.01 7.04 -1.04
CA ALA A 48 4.86 6.39 -2.03
C ALA A 48 5.08 7.25 -3.29
N LYS A 49 4.02 7.90 -3.78
CA LYS A 49 4.10 8.87 -4.89
C LYS A 49 5.01 10.05 -4.53
N ALA A 50 4.84 10.61 -3.34
CA ALA A 50 5.66 11.73 -2.88
C ALA A 50 7.16 11.37 -2.78
N ASN A 51 7.48 10.12 -2.47
CA ASN A 51 8.86 9.62 -2.41
C ASN A 51 9.43 9.18 -3.76
N GLY A 52 8.62 9.14 -4.83
CA GLY A 52 9.09 8.94 -6.21
C GLY A 52 8.79 7.57 -6.83
N ILE A 53 7.99 6.72 -6.20
CA ILE A 53 7.53 5.46 -6.82
C ILE A 53 6.56 5.78 -7.97
N ARG A 54 6.82 5.23 -9.17
CA ARG A 54 6.05 5.55 -10.39
C ARG A 54 4.90 4.60 -10.68
N HIS A 55 5.00 3.35 -10.24
CA HIS A 55 4.04 2.31 -10.54
C HIS A 55 3.47 1.75 -9.24
N ILE A 56 2.26 2.18 -8.88
CA ILE A 56 1.57 1.77 -7.65
C ILE A 56 0.21 1.20 -7.99
N HIS A 57 -0.11 0.06 -7.40
CA HIS A 57 -1.40 -0.59 -7.51
C HIS A 57 -2.03 -0.76 -6.11
N LEU A 58 -3.33 -0.53 -6.02
CA LEU A 58 -4.12 -0.79 -4.82
C LEU A 58 -5.00 -2.00 -5.07
N GLY A 59 -4.79 -3.06 -4.28
CA GLY A 59 -5.49 -4.33 -4.41
C GLY A 59 -6.36 -4.66 -3.21
N ASN A 60 -7.27 -5.61 -3.40
CA ASN A 60 -8.25 -6.05 -2.38
C ASN A 60 -9.13 -4.92 -1.82
N VAL A 61 -9.19 -3.79 -2.51
CA VAL A 61 -10.07 -2.67 -2.17
C VAL A 61 -11.52 -3.06 -2.39
N HIS A 62 -12.36 -2.80 -1.38
CA HIS A 62 -13.81 -2.87 -1.55
C HIS A 62 -14.28 -1.52 -2.10
N LEU A 63 -14.88 -1.53 -3.29
CA LEU A 63 -15.84 -0.49 -3.64
C LEU A 63 -17.04 -0.76 -2.74
N ALA A 64 -17.31 0.13 -1.79
CA ALA A 64 -18.48 0.01 -0.94
C ALA A 64 -19.73 -0.17 -1.84
N THR A 65 -20.43 -1.28 -1.66
CA THR A 65 -21.80 -1.49 -2.17
C THR A 65 -22.80 -0.98 -1.17
#